data_AF-A0A929KP87-F1
#
_entry.id   AF-A0A929KP87-F1
#
_cell.length_a   1.000
_cell.length_b   1.000
_cell.length_c   1.000
_cell.angle_alpha   90.00
_cell.angle_beta   90.00
_cell.angle_gamma   90.00
#
_symmetry.space_group_name_H-M   'P 1'
#
loop_
_entity.id
_entity.type
_entity.pdbx_description
1 polymer ?
#
loop_
_entity_poly.entity_id
_entity_poly.type
_entity_poly.pdbx_seq_one_letter_code
_entity_poly.pdbx_strand_id
1 'polypeptide(L)' 'MSLSPPASWPGADGQPVSCREKLKMLAENHQELATVLRDTFEDAVLMGVDEAEMRRILNEMISSLPSPKRAA' A
#
# COMPACT_ATOMS: atom_id res chain seq x y z
N MET A 1 -5.05 14.09 4.25
CA MET A 1 -5.08 12.74 4.85
C MET A 1 -3.63 12.29 4.95
N SER A 2 -3.13 12.04 6.16
CA SER A 2 -1.75 11.61 6.35
C SER A 2 -1.61 10.14 5.91
N LEU A 3 -0.57 9.82 5.15
CA LEU A 3 -0.19 8.44 4.78
C LEU A 3 0.47 7.72 5.98
N SER A 4 -0.15 7.82 7.15
CA SER A 4 0.34 7.16 8.37
C SER A 4 -0.09 5.69 8.37
N PRO A 5 0.74 4.78 8.90
CA PRO A 5 0.35 3.38 9.02
C PRO A 5 -0.89 3.22 9.91
N PRO A 6 -1.73 2.19 9.65
CA PRO A 6 -2.92 1.92 10.45
C PRO A 6 -2.57 1.55 11.90
N ALA A 7 -3.47 1.87 12.82
CA ALA A 7 -3.32 1.55 14.25
C ALA A 7 -3.41 0.04 14.54
N SER A 8 -4.05 -0.74 13.66
CA SER A 8 -4.15 -2.20 13.77
C SER A 8 -4.14 -2.84 12.39
N TRP A 9 -3.48 -4.00 12.27
CA TRP A 9 -3.35 -4.76 11.03
C TRP A 9 -4.20 -6.02 11.11
N PRO A 10 -5.21 -6.22 10.24
CA PRO A 10 -6.08 -7.39 10.30
C PRO A 10 -5.31 -8.66 9.90
N GLY A 11 -5.43 -9.71 10.72
CA GLY A 11 -4.94 -11.04 10.41
C GLY A 11 -5.95 -11.87 9.62
N ALA A 12 -5.47 -12.93 8.97
CA ALA A 12 -6.30 -13.82 8.17
C ALA A 12 -7.26 -14.70 9.00
N ASP A 13 -7.02 -14.81 10.31
CA ASP A 13 -7.85 -15.51 11.30
C ASP A 13 -8.92 -14.61 11.93
N GLY A 14 -9.03 -13.35 11.46
CA GLY A 14 -9.95 -12.36 12.02
C GLY A 14 -9.43 -11.66 13.27
N GLN A 15 -8.25 -12.02 13.78
CA GLN A 15 -7.58 -11.33 14.88
C GLN A 15 -6.50 -10.39 14.35
N PRO A 16 -6.22 -9.26 15.03
CA PRO A 16 -5.15 -8.37 14.60
C PRO A 16 -3.77 -9.01 14.80
N VAL A 17 -2.83 -8.70 13.90
CA VAL A 17 -1.43 -9.10 14.05
C VAL A 17 -0.87 -8.47 15.34
N SER A 18 -0.45 -9.28 16.30
CA SER A 18 -0.01 -8.81 17.63
C SER A 18 1.50 -8.94 17.88
N CYS A 19 2.20 -9.71 17.05
CA CYS A 19 3.65 -9.88 17.18
C CYS A 19 4.37 -8.55 16.90
N ARG A 20 5.11 -8.04 17.89
CA ARG A 20 5.79 -6.74 17.83
C ARG A 20 6.71 -6.60 16.62
N GLU A 21 7.46 -7.65 16.27
CA GLU A 21 8.38 -7.65 15.13
C GLU A 21 7.63 -7.55 13.80
N LYS A 22 6.54 -8.31 13.65
CA LYS A 22 5.68 -8.22 12.46
C LYS A 22 5.04 -6.83 12.34
N LEU A 23 4.57 -6.26 13.44
CA LEU A 23 3.99 -4.92 13.47
C LEU A 23 5.00 -3.85 13.06
N LYS A 24 6.23 -3.93 13.57
CA LYS A 24 7.32 -3.02 13.17
C LYS A 24 7.57 -3.11 11.67
N MET A 25 7.74 -4.33 11.15
CA MET A 25 7.98 -4.56 9.72
C MET A 25 6.83 -4.05 8.85
N LEU A 26 5.57 -4.26 9.25
CA LEU A 26 4.40 -3.74 8.52
C LEU A 26 4.36 -2.21 8.50
N ALA A 27 4.73 -1.56 9.61
CA ALA A 27 4.81 -0.10 9.69
C ALA A 27 5.94 0.46 8.80
N GLU A 28 7.11 -0.18 8.78
CA GLU A 28 8.24 0.18 7.91
C GLU A 28 7.84 0.03 6.43
N ASN A 29 7.30 -1.13 6.04
CA ASN A 29 6.83 -1.38 4.67
C ASN A 29 5.78 -0.36 4.22
N HIS A 30 4.85 0.02 5.11
CA HIS A 30 3.85 1.04 4.81
C HIS A 30 4.47 2.41 4.53
N GLN A 31 5.43 2.83 5.36
CA GLN A 31 6.11 4.11 5.21
C GLN A 31 6.92 4.19 3.91
N GLU A 32 7.61 3.10 3.56
CA GLU A 32 8.35 2.97 2.30
C GLU A 32 7.39 3.06 1.11
N LEU A 33 6.31 2.28 1.10
CA LEU A 33 5.34 2.29 0.01
C LEU A 33 4.65 3.67 -0.13
N ALA A 34 4.31 4.32 0.99
CA ALA A 34 3.73 5.66 0.97
C ALA A 34 4.65 6.69 0.30
N THR A 35 5.96 6.57 0.50
CA THR A 35 6.96 7.41 -0.16
C THR A 35 6.99 7.13 -1.65
N VAL A 36 7.15 5.86 -2.05
CA VAL A 36 7.19 5.47 -3.47
C VAL A 36 5.92 5.87 -4.22
N LEU A 37 4.74 5.68 -3.61
CA LEU A 37 3.46 6.05 -4.21
C LEU A 37 3.35 7.56 -4.42
N ARG A 38 3.78 8.37 -3.44
CA ARG A 38 3.75 9.84 -3.58
C ARG A 38 4.67 10.27 -4.71
N ASP A 39 5.92 9.81 -4.71
CA ASP A 39 6.92 10.22 -5.69
C ASP A 39 6.47 9.81 -7.11
N THR A 40 5.98 8.58 -7.28
CA THR A 40 5.42 8.08 -8.56
C THR A 40 4.23 8.91 -9.04
N PHE A 41 3.36 9.31 -8.11
CA PHE A 41 2.17 10.10 -8.43
C PHE A 41 2.53 11.54 -8.81
N GLU A 42 3.43 12.18 -8.06
CA GLU A 42 3.92 13.53 -8.34
C GLU A 42 4.64 13.60 -9.69
N ASP A 43 5.50 12.63 -9.99
CA ASP A 43 6.19 12.54 -11.28
C ASP A 43 5.20 12.39 -12.44
N ALA A 44 4.20 11.50 -12.32
CA ALA A 44 3.21 11.29 -13.37
C ALA A 44 2.38 12.56 -13.65
N VAL A 45 1.93 13.25 -12.60
CA VAL A 45 1.19 14.51 -12.73
C VAL A 45 2.08 15.60 -13.33
N LEU A 46 3.35 15.69 -12.93
CA LEU A 46 4.31 16.64 -13.50
C LEU A 46 4.55 16.40 -15.00
N MET A 47 4.47 15.14 -15.45
CA MET A 47 4.56 14.75 -16.85
C MET A 47 3.25 14.94 -17.64
N GLY A 48 2.19 15.46 -17.01
CA GLY A 48 0.93 15.83 -17.66
C GLY A 48 -0.15 14.75 -17.64
N VAL A 49 0.00 13.71 -16.82
CA VAL A 49 -1.07 12.73 -16.58
C VAL A 49 -2.17 13.38 -15.73
N ASP A 50 -3.43 13.12 -16.07
CA ASP A 50 -4.57 13.56 -15.26
C ASP A 50 -4.51 12.97 -13.85
N GLU A 51 -4.77 13.80 -12.84
CA GLU A 51 -4.66 13.40 -11.44
C GLU A 51 -5.60 12.24 -11.09
N ALA A 52 -6.86 12.31 -11.52
CA ALA A 52 -7.86 11.30 -11.20
C ALA A 52 -7.55 9.99 -11.93
N GLU A 53 -7.05 10.07 -13.16
CA GLU A 53 -6.65 8.91 -13.93
C GLU A 53 -5.42 8.21 -13.33
N MET A 54 -4.41 8.96 -12.87
CA MET A 54 -3.25 8.37 -12.21
C MET A 54 -3.65 7.63 -10.92
N ARG A 55 -4.61 8.16 -10.15
CA ARG A 55 -5.17 7.47 -8.97
C ARG A 55 -5.86 6.16 -9.36
N ARG A 56 -6.59 6.12 -10.47
CA ARG A 56 -7.22 4.88 -10.97
C ARG A 56 -6.18 3.84 -11.35
N ILE A 57 -5.16 4.23 -12.12
CA ILE A 57 -4.06 3.35 -12.53
C ILE A 57 -3.39 2.70 -11.32
N LEU A 58 -3.02 3.50 -10.31
CA LEU A 58 -2.40 2.97 -9.09
C LEU A 58 -3.31 2.00 -8.33
N ASN A 59 -4.61 2.31 -8.22
CA ASN A 59 -5.59 1.42 -7.59
C ASN A 59 -5.78 0.11 -8.35
N GLU A 60 -5.79 0.15 -9.69
CA GLU A 60 -5.89 -1.03 -10.54
C GLU A 60 -4.66 -1.92 -10.41
N MET A 61 -3.46 -1.32 -10.40
CA MET A 61 -2.21 -2.04 -10.15
C MET A 61 -2.26 -2.82 -8.83
N ILE A 62 -2.67 -2.16 -7.74
CA ILE A 62 -2.82 -2.80 -6.42
C ILE A 62 -3.87 -3.92 -6.44
N SER A 63 -5.00 -3.69 -7.12
CA SER A 63 -6.09 -4.66 -7.21
C SER A 63 -5.73 -5.90 -8.05
N SER A 64 -4.79 -5.76 -8.98
CA SER A 64 -4.28 -6.84 -9.84
C SER A 64 -3.15 -7.66 -9.23
N LEU A 65 -2.68 -7.31 -8.02
CA LEU A 65 -1.56 -8.02 -7.40
C LEU A 65 -1.90 -9.51 -7.21
N PRO A 66 -1.03 -10.43 -7.68
CA PRO A 66 -1.30 -11.85 -7.56
C PRO A 66 -1.33 -12.27 -6.09
N SER A 67 -2.19 -13.23 -5.76
CA SER A 67 -2.20 -13.79 -4.41
C SER A 67 -0.86 -14.48 -4.12
N PRO A 68 -0.20 -14.20 -2.98
CA PRO A 68 0.98 -14.93 -2.57
C PRO A 68 0.67 -16.34 -2.07
N LYS A 69 -0.62 -16.68 -1.86
CA LYS A 69 -1.05 -18.04 -1.55
C LYS A 69 -0.93 -18.86 -2.83
N ARG A 70 -0.04 -19.87 -2.85
CA ARG A 70 -0.01 -20.84 -3.96
C ARG A 70 -1.42 -21.40 -4.16
N ALA A 71 -1.90 -21.36 -5.40
CA ALA A 71 -3.02 -22.20 -5.80
C ALA A 71 -2.66 -23.64 -5.43
N ALA A 72 -3.51 -24.28 -4.63
CA ALA A 72 -3.36 -25.69 -4.27
C ALA A 72 -3.49 -26.57 -5.52
#